data_AF-A0AAW3X2R7-F1
#
_entry.id   AF-A0AAW3X2R7-F1
#
_cell.length_a   1.000
_cell.length_b   1.000
_cell.length_c   1.000
_cell.angle_alpha   90.00
_cell.angle_beta   90.00
_cell.angle_gamma   90.00
#
_symmetry.space_group_name_H-M   'P 1'
#
loop_
_entity.id
_entity.type
_entity.pdbx_description
1 polymer ?
#
loop_
_entity_poly.entity_id
_entity_poly.type
_entity_poly.pdbx_seq_one_letter_code
_entity_poly.pdbx_strand_id
1 'polypeptide(L)'
;MSEKMIENNKVSVIGEVVSEFTFSHEVFGEGFYIADLAVSRLSDQVDVIPLMISERLLDVSKDYRGMTMEAIGQFRSYNRHEGAKNRLVLSVFVREIHFLEEFTDYTKTNQIFLEGYICKEPIYRKTPLGREIADMLLAVNRPYGKSDYIPCIAWGRNARYASGFGVGSHVCVWGRVQSREYTKKLSETECEKRVAYEVSVSKLECVEE
;
A
#
# COMPACT_ATOMS: atom_id res chain seq x y z
N MET A 1 1.08 -3.51 25.31
CA MET A 1 0.78 -2.34 24.45
C MET A 1 1.58 -2.34 23.14
N SER A 2 2.77 -2.97 23.07
CA SER A 2 3.60 -3.03 21.85
C SER A 2 3.20 -4.12 20.84
N GLU A 3 2.69 -5.28 21.29
CA GLU A 3 2.34 -6.39 20.39
C GLU A 3 1.08 -6.11 19.54
N LYS A 4 0.05 -5.47 20.12
CA LYS A 4 -1.20 -5.10 19.41
C LYS A 4 -0.97 -4.17 18.20
N MET A 5 0.08 -3.35 18.21
CA MET A 5 0.38 -2.40 17.11
C MET A 5 1.04 -3.05 15.89
N ILE A 6 1.47 -4.31 15.99
CA ILE A 6 1.91 -5.10 14.83
C ILE A 6 0.69 -5.73 14.15
N GLU A 7 -0.44 -5.82 14.87
CA GLU A 7 -1.63 -6.52 14.37
C GLU A 7 -2.42 -5.70 13.36
N ASN A 8 -2.48 -4.37 13.54
CA ASN A 8 -3.37 -3.49 12.77
C ASN A 8 -2.87 -3.07 11.38
N ASN A 9 -1.64 -3.42 11.00
CA ASN A 9 -1.09 -3.14 9.68
C ASN A 9 -0.15 -4.26 9.27
N LYS A 10 -0.64 -5.19 8.45
CA LYS A 10 0.13 -6.33 7.95
C LYS A 10 -0.02 -6.40 6.44
N VAL A 11 1.10 -6.49 5.75
CA VAL A 11 1.13 -6.75 4.32
C VAL A 11 2.15 -7.85 4.03
N SER A 12 1.76 -8.81 3.19
CA SER A 12 2.66 -9.76 2.54
C SER A 12 2.49 -9.61 1.03
N VAL A 13 3.60 -9.36 0.35
CA VAL A 13 3.66 -9.26 -1.10
C VAL A 13 4.74 -10.18 -1.64
N ILE A 14 4.41 -10.93 -2.68
CA ILE A 14 5.31 -11.87 -3.35
C ILE A 14 5.35 -11.50 -4.81
N GLY A 15 6.55 -11.26 -5.33
CA GLY A 15 6.73 -10.82 -6.70
C GLY A 15 8.18 -10.86 -7.15
N GLU A 16 8.42 -10.36 -8.35
CA GLU A 16 9.74 -10.24 -8.93
C GLU A 16 10.35 -8.88 -8.59
N VAL A 17 11.62 -8.83 -8.17
CA VAL A 17 12.32 -7.55 -8.00
C VAL A 17 12.59 -6.94 -9.37
N VAL A 18 12.16 -5.70 -9.60
CA VAL A 18 12.25 -5.05 -10.93
C VAL A 18 13.06 -3.76 -10.94
N SER A 19 13.63 -3.36 -9.80
CA SER A 19 14.53 -2.20 -9.71
C SER A 19 15.79 -2.51 -8.93
N GLU A 20 16.78 -1.65 -9.09
CA GLU A 20 17.93 -1.57 -8.18
C GLU A 20 17.52 -0.91 -6.85
N PHE A 21 18.35 -1.09 -5.82
CA PHE A 21 18.16 -0.45 -4.52
C PHE A 21 18.65 1.00 -4.58
N THR A 22 17.74 1.94 -4.33
CA THR A 22 18.07 3.37 -4.29
C THR A 22 18.06 3.87 -2.84
N PHE A 23 19.16 4.47 -2.39
CA PHE A 23 19.24 5.05 -1.05
C PHE A 23 18.13 6.09 -0.84
N SER A 24 17.46 6.01 0.30
CA SER A 24 16.38 6.90 0.69
C SER A 24 16.82 7.89 1.78
N HIS A 25 17.18 7.35 2.94
CA HIS A 25 17.55 8.12 4.12
C HIS A 25 18.25 7.22 5.14
N GLU A 26 18.89 7.84 6.14
CA GLU A 26 19.51 7.15 7.26
C GLU A 26 18.85 7.60 8.56
N VAL A 27 18.60 6.65 9.47
CA VAL A 27 18.09 6.93 10.81
C VAL A 27 18.96 6.20 11.82
N PHE A 28 19.58 6.93 12.75
CA PHE A 28 20.44 6.36 13.80
C PHE A 28 21.54 5.41 13.27
N GLY A 29 22.16 5.74 12.13
CA GLY A 29 23.19 4.89 11.51
C GLY A 29 22.65 3.64 10.80
N GLU A 30 21.35 3.59 10.51
CA GLU A 30 20.72 2.55 9.70
C GLU A 30 20.23 3.15 8.39
N GLY A 31 20.79 2.69 7.28
CA GLY A 31 20.40 3.07 5.92
C GLY A 31 19.11 2.39 5.46
N PHE A 32 18.23 3.17 4.84
CA PHE A 32 17.00 2.70 4.22
C PHE A 32 17.02 2.93 2.71
N TYR A 33 16.56 1.94 1.96
CA TYR A 33 16.60 1.88 0.51
C TYR A 33 15.21 1.60 -0.06
N ILE A 34 14.93 2.15 -1.24
CA ILE A 34 13.73 1.86 -2.01
C ILE A 34 14.07 0.85 -3.11
N ALA A 35 13.20 -0.13 -3.27
CA ALA A 35 13.19 -1.06 -4.41
C ALA A 35 11.74 -1.36 -4.82
N ASP A 36 11.51 -1.69 -6.08
CA ASP A 36 10.19 -2.00 -6.61
C ASP A 36 10.00 -3.50 -6.82
N LEU A 37 8.84 -4.00 -6.38
CA LEU A 37 8.43 -5.40 -6.50
C LEU A 37 7.23 -5.51 -7.45
N ALA A 38 7.39 -6.26 -8.54
CA ALA A 38 6.34 -6.56 -9.50
C ALA A 38 5.51 -7.76 -9.04
N VAL A 39 4.26 -7.51 -8.69
CA VAL A 39 3.33 -8.51 -8.16
C VAL A 39 2.23 -8.79 -9.20
N SER A 40 2.32 -9.96 -9.81
CA SER A 40 1.38 -10.42 -10.83
C SER A 40 0.03 -10.80 -10.23
N ARG A 41 -1.04 -10.37 -10.89
CA ARG A 41 -2.42 -10.76 -10.59
C ARG A 41 -2.88 -11.89 -11.53
N LEU A 42 -3.89 -12.64 -11.11
CA LEU A 42 -4.60 -13.60 -11.96
C LEU A 42 -5.29 -12.98 -13.19
N SER A 43 -5.40 -11.64 -13.25
CA SER A 43 -5.99 -10.91 -14.37
C SER A 43 -4.95 -10.40 -15.37
N ASP A 44 -3.74 -10.96 -15.36
CA ASP A 44 -2.57 -10.53 -16.15
C ASP A 44 -2.12 -9.07 -15.96
N GLN A 45 -2.66 -8.41 -14.94
CA GLN A 45 -2.19 -7.09 -14.50
C GLN A 45 -1.09 -7.27 -13.47
N VAL A 46 -0.15 -6.32 -13.45
CA VAL A 46 0.97 -6.30 -12.51
C VAL A 46 0.86 -5.06 -11.64
N ASP A 47 0.95 -5.26 -10.32
CA ASP A 47 1.15 -4.17 -9.37
C ASP A 47 2.63 -3.98 -9.12
N VAL A 48 3.17 -2.79 -9.37
CA VAL A 48 4.56 -2.47 -9.03
C VAL A 48 4.57 -1.77 -7.68
N ILE A 49 4.96 -2.48 -6.62
CA ILE A 49 4.82 -2.03 -5.23
C ILE A 49 6.18 -1.56 -4.71
N PRO A 50 6.30 -0.30 -4.25
CA PRO A 50 7.54 0.19 -3.67
C PRO A 50 7.75 -0.38 -2.27
N LEU A 51 8.94 -0.90 -2.05
CA LEU A 51 9.43 -1.43 -0.78
C LEU A 51 10.37 -0.41 -0.15
N MET A 52 10.30 -0.27 1.17
CA MET A 52 11.28 0.45 1.98
C MET A 52 12.00 -0.57 2.85
N ILE A 53 13.27 -0.79 2.54
CA ILE A 53 14.09 -1.89 3.06
C ILE A 53 15.26 -1.32 3.84
N SER A 54 15.48 -1.85 5.04
CA SER A 54 16.69 -1.59 5.82
C SER A 54 17.88 -2.36 5.25
N GLU A 55 19.05 -1.74 5.18
CA GLU A 55 20.31 -2.40 4.86
C GLU A 55 20.68 -3.56 5.81
N ARG A 56 20.02 -3.63 6.98
CA ARG A 56 20.21 -4.74 7.93
C ARG A 56 19.47 -6.01 7.53
N LEU A 57 18.51 -5.94 6.60
CA LEU A 57 17.73 -7.09 6.15
C LEU A 57 18.40 -7.86 5.02
N LEU A 58 19.14 -7.17 4.14
CA LEU A 58 19.86 -7.79 3.03
C LEU A 58 21.01 -6.90 2.53
N ASP A 59 21.91 -7.49 1.75
CA ASP A 59 23.03 -6.78 1.12
C ASP A 59 22.55 -5.94 -0.06
N VAL A 60 22.22 -4.67 0.21
CA VAL A 60 21.71 -3.70 -0.77
C VAL A 60 22.69 -3.36 -1.90
N SER A 61 23.95 -3.83 -1.85
CA SER A 61 24.92 -3.64 -2.94
C SER A 61 24.78 -4.66 -4.07
N LYS A 62 24.05 -5.76 -3.83
CA LYS A 62 23.80 -6.80 -4.82
C LYS A 62 22.59 -6.49 -5.70
N ASP A 63 22.62 -7.02 -6.92
CA ASP A 63 21.49 -6.98 -7.84
C ASP A 63 20.60 -8.19 -7.62
N TYR A 64 19.34 -7.94 -7.26
CA TYR A 64 18.32 -8.96 -7.04
C TYR A 64 17.26 -8.95 -8.14
N ARG A 65 17.41 -8.13 -9.19
CA ARG A 65 16.44 -8.05 -10.28
C ARG A 65 16.19 -9.43 -10.90
N GLY A 66 14.93 -9.73 -11.18
CA GLY A 66 14.51 -11.04 -11.71
C GLY A 66 14.36 -12.12 -10.64
N MET A 67 14.77 -11.89 -9.38
CA MET A 67 14.53 -12.84 -8.30
C MET A 67 13.12 -12.71 -7.76
N THR A 68 12.52 -13.85 -7.38
CA THR A 68 11.24 -13.85 -6.67
C THR A 68 11.47 -13.66 -5.18
N MET A 69 10.78 -12.68 -4.61
CA MET A 69 10.89 -12.28 -3.21
C MET A 69 9.51 -12.15 -2.57
N GLU A 70 9.35 -12.74 -1.39
CA GLU A 70 8.32 -12.38 -0.44
C GLU A 70 8.83 -11.27 0.49
N ALA A 71 8.11 -10.16 0.56
CA ALA A 71 8.34 -9.08 1.49
C ALA A 71 7.15 -8.96 2.45
N ILE A 72 7.42 -9.09 3.74
CA ILE A 72 6.42 -8.98 4.81
C ILE A 72 6.73 -7.73 5.64
N GLY A 73 5.70 -6.95 5.95
CA GLY A 73 5.88 -5.72 6.68
C GLY A 73 4.59 -4.96 6.93
N GLN A 74 4.70 -3.63 6.87
CA GLN A 74 3.59 -2.71 7.10
C GLN A 74 3.46 -1.76 5.92
N PHE A 75 2.25 -1.50 5.45
CA PHE A 75 2.04 -0.52 4.39
C PHE A 75 1.97 0.87 5.01
N ARG A 76 3.03 1.66 4.86
CA ARG A 76 3.19 2.94 5.55
C ARG A 76 2.98 4.10 4.60
N SER A 77 2.59 5.24 5.16
CA SER A 77 2.53 6.49 4.41
C SER A 77 3.22 7.64 5.11
N TYR A 78 3.82 8.51 4.31
CA TYR A 78 4.41 9.75 4.80
C TYR A 78 4.31 10.85 3.75
N ASN A 79 4.30 12.08 4.23
CA ASN A 79 4.30 13.26 3.39
C ASN A 79 5.74 13.64 3.07
N ARG A 80 6.10 13.61 1.79
CA ARG A 80 7.36 14.17 1.29
C ARG A 80 7.13 15.60 0.85
N HIS A 81 7.87 16.52 1.47
CA HIS A 81 7.87 17.92 1.10
C HIS A 81 8.87 18.14 -0.04
N GLU A 82 8.34 18.47 -1.22
CA GLU A 82 9.12 18.80 -2.42
C GLU A 82 8.88 20.28 -2.75
N GLY A 83 9.67 21.16 -2.11
CA GLY A 83 9.46 22.60 -2.17
C GLY A 83 8.10 22.99 -1.60
N ALA A 84 7.26 23.64 -2.42
CA ALA A 84 5.91 24.06 -2.04
C ALA A 84 4.84 22.95 -2.18
N LYS A 85 5.20 21.78 -2.73
CA LYS A 85 4.25 20.69 -2.97
C LYS A 85 4.42 19.61 -1.90
N ASN A 86 3.29 19.11 -1.40
CA ASN A 86 3.26 17.94 -0.54
C ASN A 86 2.85 16.71 -1.37
N ARG A 87 3.63 15.64 -1.30
CA ARG A 87 3.34 14.37 -1.96
C ARG A 87 3.21 13.28 -0.90
N LEU A 88 2.05 12.64 -0.83
CA LEU A 88 1.87 11.41 -0.07
C LEU A 88 2.66 10.29 -0.75
N VAL A 89 3.61 9.72 -0.04
CA VAL A 89 4.35 8.53 -0.44
C VAL A 89 3.78 7.35 0.34
N LEU A 90 3.54 6.24 -0.35
CA LEU A 90 3.19 4.96 0.27
C LEU A 90 4.20 3.91 -0.16
N SER A 91 4.63 3.07 0.78
CA SER A 91 5.51 1.94 0.54
C SER A 91 5.31 0.85 1.58
N VAL A 92 5.69 -0.37 1.23
CA VAL A 92 5.78 -1.46 2.21
C VAL A 92 7.06 -1.26 3.01
N PHE A 93 6.94 -0.85 4.27
CA PHE A 93 8.05 -0.87 5.22
C PHE A 93 8.35 -2.32 5.60
N VAL A 94 9.42 -2.86 5.03
CA VAL A 94 9.74 -4.28 5.09
C VAL A 94 10.34 -4.63 6.44
N ARG A 95 9.90 -5.75 7.01
CA ARG A 95 10.38 -6.29 8.27
C ARG A 95 11.03 -7.66 8.09
N GLU A 96 10.54 -8.44 7.15
CA GLU A 96 11.03 -9.78 6.83
C GLU A 96 11.04 -9.96 5.32
N ILE A 97 12.06 -10.69 4.83
CA ILE A 97 12.28 -10.97 3.41
C ILE A 97 12.61 -12.45 3.24
N HIS A 98 11.96 -13.10 2.30
CA HIS A 98 12.28 -14.46 1.88
C HIS A 98 12.46 -14.51 0.37
N PHE A 99 13.59 -15.06 -0.10
CA PHE A 99 13.77 -15.36 -1.51
C PHE A 99 13.20 -16.74 -1.83
N LEU A 100 12.50 -16.85 -2.95
CA LEU A 100 11.82 -18.06 -3.37
C LEU A 100 12.44 -18.56 -4.68
N GLU A 101 12.81 -19.84 -4.72
CA GLU A 101 13.41 -20.48 -5.91
C GLU A 101 12.34 -20.81 -6.97
N GLU A 102 11.16 -21.25 -6.54
CA GLU A 102 10.00 -21.52 -7.40
C GLU A 102 8.72 -21.01 -6.72
N PHE A 103 7.93 -20.21 -7.43
CA PHE A 103 6.67 -19.67 -6.93
C PHE A 103 5.48 -20.28 -7.66
N THR A 104 4.62 -20.98 -6.92
CA THR A 104 3.55 -21.81 -7.50
C THR A 104 2.13 -21.36 -7.13
N ASP A 105 1.96 -20.46 -6.16
CA ASP A 105 0.62 -20.04 -5.68
C ASP A 105 0.36 -18.53 -5.86
N TYR A 106 -0.04 -18.15 -7.08
CA TYR A 106 -0.45 -16.79 -7.43
C TYR A 106 -1.69 -16.27 -6.69
N THR A 107 -2.36 -17.08 -5.88
CA THR A 107 -3.58 -16.65 -5.15
C THR A 107 -3.27 -15.89 -3.85
N LYS A 108 -2.03 -15.95 -3.36
CA LYS A 108 -1.62 -15.34 -2.09
C LYS A 108 -0.46 -14.34 -2.20
N THR A 109 -0.18 -13.85 -3.40
CA THR A 109 0.94 -12.93 -3.68
C THR A 109 0.74 -11.52 -3.16
N ASN A 110 -0.46 -11.11 -2.79
CA ASN A 110 -0.74 -9.74 -2.40
C ASN A 110 -1.87 -9.68 -1.38
N GLN A 111 -1.49 -9.67 -0.11
CA GLN A 111 -2.42 -9.70 1.00
C GLN A 111 -2.10 -8.56 1.95
N ILE A 112 -3.09 -7.74 2.23
CA ILE A 112 -2.99 -6.69 3.23
C ILE A 112 -4.18 -6.74 4.18
N PHE A 113 -3.89 -6.54 5.45
CA PHE A 113 -4.83 -6.31 6.54
C PHE A 113 -4.53 -4.97 7.19
N LEU A 114 -5.57 -4.16 7.37
CA LEU A 114 -5.52 -2.89 8.08
C LEU A 114 -6.67 -2.82 9.09
N GLU A 115 -6.37 -2.38 10.31
CA GLU A 115 -7.35 -1.98 11.32
C GLU A 115 -7.09 -0.50 11.64
N GLY A 116 -8.13 0.32 11.47
CA GLY A 116 -7.97 1.76 11.58
C GLY A 116 -9.30 2.51 11.53
N TYR A 117 -9.20 3.81 11.37
CA TYR A 117 -10.34 4.72 11.53
C TYR A 117 -10.60 5.52 10.25
N ILE A 118 -11.87 5.69 9.90
CA ILE A 118 -12.27 6.54 8.77
C ILE A 118 -11.92 8.00 9.07
N CYS A 119 -11.06 8.60 8.24
CA CYS A 119 -10.57 9.98 8.43
C CYS A 119 -11.34 11.04 7.65
N LYS A 120 -12.06 10.60 6.62
CA LYS A 120 -12.88 11.43 5.74
C LYS A 120 -14.11 10.64 5.36
N GLU A 121 -15.22 11.33 5.18
CA GLU A 121 -16.46 10.72 4.69
C GLU A 121 -16.20 9.94 3.39
N PRO A 122 -16.58 8.65 3.31
CA PRO A 122 -16.37 7.84 2.11
C PRO A 122 -17.08 8.40 0.89
N ILE A 123 -16.39 8.44 -0.24
CA ILE A 123 -16.93 9.00 -1.49
C ILE A 123 -17.49 7.88 -2.36
N TYR A 124 -18.78 7.61 -2.21
CA TYR A 124 -19.51 6.64 -3.02
C TYR A 124 -19.88 7.18 -4.40
N ARG A 125 -19.68 6.38 -5.46
CA ARG A 125 -20.10 6.70 -6.83
C ARG A 125 -20.27 5.46 -7.69
N LYS A 126 -20.89 5.64 -8.87
CA LYS A 126 -20.93 4.64 -9.94
C LYS A 126 -20.00 5.04 -11.08
N THR A 127 -19.20 4.10 -11.58
CA THR A 127 -18.40 4.31 -12.80
C THR A 127 -19.30 4.41 -14.03
N PRO A 128 -18.82 4.90 -15.19
CA PRO A 128 -19.59 4.92 -16.43
C PRO A 128 -20.13 3.54 -16.85
N LEU A 129 -19.45 2.46 -16.45
CA LEU A 129 -19.86 1.08 -16.68
C LEU A 129 -20.77 0.52 -15.57
N GLY A 130 -21.30 1.37 -14.70
CA GLY A 130 -22.25 1.00 -13.64
C GLY A 130 -21.64 0.31 -12.42
N ARG A 131 -20.31 0.20 -12.31
CA ARG A 131 -19.66 -0.41 -11.14
C ARG A 131 -19.75 0.53 -9.94
N GLU A 132 -20.20 0.02 -8.81
CA GLU A 132 -20.30 0.76 -7.55
C GLU A 132 -18.94 0.75 -6.84
N ILE A 133 -18.45 1.94 -6.48
CA ILE A 133 -17.17 2.13 -5.78
C ILE A 133 -17.30 3.14 -4.66
N ALA A 134 -16.48 3.00 -3.61
CA ALA A 134 -16.33 3.98 -2.56
C ALA A 134 -14.84 4.21 -2.27
N ASP A 135 -14.39 5.46 -2.37
CA ASP A 135 -13.05 5.84 -1.90
C ASP A 135 -13.12 6.11 -0.39
N MET A 136 -12.17 5.56 0.35
CA MET A 136 -12.01 5.74 1.79
C MET A 136 -10.59 6.19 2.10
N LEU A 137 -10.42 6.91 3.20
CA LEU A 137 -9.11 7.22 3.77
C LEU A 137 -9.05 6.72 5.21
N LEU A 138 -8.21 5.71 5.45
CA LEU A 138 -8.04 5.11 6.78
C LEU A 138 -6.82 5.71 7.48
N ALA A 139 -6.96 6.10 8.75
CA ALA A 139 -5.82 6.29 9.64
C ALA A 139 -5.55 4.99 10.37
N VAL A 140 -4.34 4.47 10.17
CA VAL A 140 -3.85 3.28 10.83
C VAL A 140 -2.79 3.72 11.84
N ASN A 141 -3.13 3.60 13.12
CA ASN A 141 -2.31 4.15 14.19
C ASN A 141 -1.01 3.34 14.35
N ARG A 142 0.09 4.04 14.60
CA ARG A 142 1.41 3.44 14.87
C ARG A 142 2.01 4.04 16.15
N PRO A 143 3.09 3.44 16.69
CA PRO A 143 3.73 3.95 17.89
C PRO A 143 4.11 5.44 17.81
N TYR A 144 4.27 6.06 18.98
CA TYR A 144 4.68 7.46 19.14
C TYR A 144 3.67 8.49 18.61
N GLY A 145 2.37 8.17 18.67
CA GLY A 145 1.30 9.11 18.32
C GLY A 145 1.26 9.50 16.84
N LYS A 146 1.78 8.63 15.97
CA LYS A 146 1.74 8.82 14.52
C LYS A 146 0.69 7.89 13.92
N SER A 147 0.24 8.20 12.71
CA SER A 147 -0.66 7.33 11.95
C SER A 147 -0.26 7.31 10.47
N ASP A 148 -0.45 6.17 9.83
CA ASP A 148 -0.37 6.04 8.38
C ASP A 148 -1.76 6.33 7.80
N TYR A 149 -1.84 7.27 6.87
CA TYR A 149 -3.07 7.60 6.16
C TYR A 149 -3.09 6.86 4.82
N ILE A 150 -3.94 5.83 4.71
CA ILE A 150 -3.92 4.87 3.60
C ILE A 150 -5.20 5.02 2.79
N PRO A 151 -5.11 5.39 1.50
CA PRO A 151 -6.25 5.35 0.59
C PRO A 151 -6.71 3.92 0.35
N CYS A 152 -8.02 3.70 0.43
CA CYS A 152 -8.65 2.41 0.16
C CYS A 152 -9.80 2.60 -0.83
N ILE A 153 -9.99 1.63 -1.73
CA ILE A 153 -11.12 1.61 -2.67
C ILE A 153 -11.95 0.34 -2.45
N ALA A 154 -13.21 0.53 -2.09
CA ALA A 154 -14.19 -0.54 -1.94
C ALA A 154 -15.02 -0.70 -3.20
N TRP A 155 -15.47 -1.93 -3.48
CA TRP A 155 -16.20 -2.29 -4.71
C TRP A 155 -17.53 -2.98 -4.39
N GLY A 156 -18.54 -2.75 -5.23
CA GLY A 156 -19.82 -3.45 -5.19
C GLY A 156 -20.51 -3.36 -3.83
N ARG A 157 -20.76 -4.53 -3.20
CA ARG A 157 -21.40 -4.59 -1.87
C ARG A 157 -20.55 -3.89 -0.80
N ASN A 158 -19.23 -4.01 -0.84
CA ASN A 158 -18.34 -3.32 0.10
C ASN A 158 -18.42 -1.80 -0.10
N ALA A 159 -18.61 -1.31 -1.33
CA ALA A 159 -18.79 0.11 -1.59
C ALA A 159 -20.07 0.67 -0.97
N ARG A 160 -21.18 -0.06 -1.11
CA ARG A 160 -22.47 0.30 -0.49
C ARG A 160 -22.43 0.21 1.04
N TYR A 161 -21.67 -0.74 1.58
CA TYR A 161 -21.48 -0.85 3.02
C TYR A 161 -20.65 0.32 3.54
N ALA A 162 -19.51 0.60 2.89
CA ALA A 162 -18.63 1.72 3.21
C ALA A 162 -19.32 3.09 3.16
N SER A 163 -20.30 3.28 2.27
CA SER A 163 -21.00 4.57 2.15
C SER A 163 -21.82 4.96 3.39
N GLY A 164 -22.07 4.02 4.31
CA GLY A 164 -22.74 4.30 5.57
C GLY A 164 -21.81 4.73 6.70
N PHE A 165 -20.48 4.69 6.51
CA PHE A 165 -19.53 5.02 7.57
C PHE A 165 -19.32 6.53 7.73
N GLY A 166 -19.24 6.96 8.98
CA GLY A 166 -18.89 8.33 9.36
C GLY A 166 -17.40 8.49 9.63
N VAL A 167 -16.95 9.74 9.74
CA VAL A 167 -15.60 10.03 10.26
C VAL A 167 -15.50 9.49 11.68
N GLY A 168 -14.41 8.78 11.97
CA GLY A 168 -14.16 8.12 13.26
C GLY A 168 -14.66 6.67 13.35
N SER A 169 -15.38 6.14 12.35
CA SER A 169 -15.77 4.72 12.36
C SER A 169 -14.53 3.81 12.41
N HIS A 170 -14.52 2.87 13.36
CA HIS A 170 -13.46 1.87 13.52
C HIS A 170 -13.72 0.69 12.58
N VAL A 171 -12.77 0.39 11.69
CA VAL A 171 -12.95 -0.59 10.62
C VAL A 171 -11.74 -1.49 10.45
N CYS A 172 -12.02 -2.72 10.03
CA CYS A 172 -11.05 -3.68 9.55
C CYS A 172 -11.19 -3.86 8.03
N VAL A 173 -10.07 -3.79 7.32
CA VAL A 173 -9.97 -3.91 5.86
C VAL A 173 -9.03 -5.04 5.51
N TRP A 174 -9.46 -5.91 4.62
CA TRP A 174 -8.60 -6.84 3.90
C TRP A 174 -8.64 -6.54 2.42
N GLY A 175 -7.53 -6.80 1.74
CA GLY A 175 -7.44 -6.53 0.31
C GLY A 175 -6.09 -6.85 -0.26
N ARG A 176 -5.74 -6.09 -1.30
CA ARG A 176 -4.44 -6.09 -1.95
C ARG A 176 -3.93 -4.66 -2.10
N VAL A 177 -2.62 -4.46 -2.06
CA VAL A 177 -2.00 -3.18 -2.44
C VAL A 177 -2.05 -3.06 -3.96
N GLN A 178 -2.58 -1.96 -4.45
CA GLN A 178 -2.77 -1.70 -5.87
C GLN A 178 -2.00 -0.46 -6.29
N SER A 179 -1.27 -0.57 -7.40
CA SER A 179 -0.72 0.55 -8.15
C SER A 179 -1.68 0.91 -9.29
N ARG A 180 -1.93 2.21 -9.50
CA ARG A 180 -2.74 2.70 -10.62
C ARG A 180 -2.06 3.86 -11.33
N GLU A 181 -1.89 3.73 -12.63
CA GLU A 181 -1.47 4.86 -13.46
C GLU A 181 -2.64 5.82 -13.68
N TYR A 182 -2.36 7.12 -13.63
CA TYR A 182 -3.29 8.16 -14.02
C TYR A 182 -2.54 9.28 -14.74
N THR A 183 -3.23 9.92 -15.69
CA THR A 183 -2.71 11.08 -16.38
C THR A 183 -3.14 12.33 -15.63
N LYS A 184 -2.16 13.08 -15.13
CA LYS A 184 -2.37 14.41 -14.56
C LYS A 184 -2.22 15.45 -15.68
N LYS A 185 -3.28 16.20 -15.95
CA LYS A 185 -3.18 17.40 -16.79
C LYS A 185 -2.50 18.51 -15.99
N LEU A 186 -1.36 19.01 -16.49
CA LEU A 186 -0.62 20.14 -15.91
C LEU A 186 -1.06 21.46 -16.55
N SER A 187 -1.41 21.41 -17.85
CA SER A 187 -1.98 22.49 -18.63
C SER A 187 -2.90 21.91 -19.72
N GLU A 188 -3.39 22.75 -20.64
CA GLU A 188 -4.18 22.27 -21.79
C GLU A 188 -3.37 21.36 -22.73
N THR A 189 -2.05 21.56 -22.79
CA THR A 189 -1.15 20.84 -23.71
C THR A 189 -0.23 19.84 -23.01
N GLU A 190 -0.04 19.98 -21.70
CA GLU A 190 0.91 19.17 -20.94
C GLU A 190 0.21 18.15 -20.03
N CYS A 191 0.57 16.89 -20.20
CA CYS A 191 0.08 15.76 -19.43
C CYS A 191 1.25 14.96 -18.86
N GLU A 192 1.16 14.60 -17.59
CA GLU A 192 2.16 13.80 -16.89
C GLU A 192 1.53 12.48 -16.43
N LYS A 193 2.16 11.34 -16.74
CA LYS A 193 1.75 10.06 -16.16
C LYS A 193 2.25 9.96 -14.73
N ARG A 194 1.39 9.53 -13.82
CA ARG A 194 1.70 9.35 -12.40
C ARG A 194 1.12 8.05 -11.90
N VAL A 195 1.75 7.49 -10.86
CA VAL A 195 1.25 6.31 -10.16
C VAL A 195 0.65 6.75 -8.83
N ALA A 196 -0.52 6.21 -8.49
CA ALA A 196 -1.09 6.28 -7.15
C ALA A 196 -1.16 4.87 -6.55
N TYR A 197 -0.99 4.79 -5.23
CA TYR A 197 -1.06 3.55 -4.48
C TYR A 197 -2.24 3.58 -3.52
N GLU A 198 -2.98 2.49 -3.46
CA GLU A 198 -4.17 2.34 -2.63
C GLU A 198 -4.41 0.87 -2.27
N VAL A 199 -5.28 0.61 -1.29
CA VAL A 199 -5.72 -0.74 -0.96
C VAL A 199 -7.02 -1.05 -1.69
N SER A 200 -7.02 -2.06 -2.55
CA SER A 200 -8.22 -2.58 -3.20
C SER A 200 -8.91 -3.56 -2.25
N VAL A 201 -10.06 -3.16 -1.70
CA VAL A 201 -10.73 -3.85 -0.60
C VAL A 201 -11.48 -5.08 -1.07
N SER A 202 -11.13 -6.24 -0.53
CA SER A 202 -11.85 -7.52 -0.74
C SER A 202 -12.84 -7.82 0.38
N LYS A 203 -12.53 -7.41 1.62
CA LYS A 203 -13.41 -7.57 2.80
C LYS A 203 -13.33 -6.31 3.67
N LEU A 204 -14.48 -5.89 4.19
CA LEU A 204 -14.62 -4.71 5.04
C LEU A 204 -15.54 -5.04 6.20
N GLU A 205 -15.11 -4.75 7.42
CA GLU A 205 -15.89 -4.93 8.64
C GLU A 205 -15.84 -3.66 9.48
N CYS A 206 -16.97 -3.26 10.05
CA CYS A 206 -16.99 -2.28 11.14
C CYS A 206 -16.75 -3.02 12.45
N VAL A 207 -15.85 -2.50 13.27
CA VAL A 207 -15.63 -3.03 14.63
C VAL A 207 -16.67 -2.35 15.52
N GLU A 208 -17.65 -3.11 15.97
CA GLU A 208 -18.60 -2.64 17.00
C GLU A 208 -17.87 -2.56 18.34
N GLU A 209 -18.08 -1.47 19.09
CA GLU A 209 -17.61 -1.33 20.48
C GLU A 209 -18.47 -2.13 21.45
#